data_AF-A0A2P2MDS6-F1
#
_entry.id   AF-A0A2P2MDS6-F1
#
_cell.length_a   1.000
_cell.length_b   1.000
_cell.length_c   1.000
_cell.angle_alpha   90.00
_cell.angle_beta   90.00
_cell.angle_gamma   90.00
#
_symmetry.space_group_name_H-M   'P 1'
#
loop_
_entity.id
_entity.type
_entity.pdbx_description
1 polymer ?
#
loop_
_entity_poly.entity_id
_entity_poly.type
_entity_poly.pdbx_seq_one_letter_code
_entity_poly.pdbx_strand_id
1 'polypeptide(L)'
;MYAWTTKMLQMSISLLQTMMDSSFVTNASLSSLLLALEPFLMTLTYGSSFSKVLKLQACKDLSDTSLEPLYRKGALPLLQELDLSYGPLCQSAIDGLLACCTHLTHLSLNGCVNMHDLNWGSNASQPFESMRARDSSSLFCHENKQDLIKHPNRLLQNLNCVGCPKIRKVLIPFMARCFHLSLLNLSLSSNLKEVDISCVSLCFLNLRYASFS
;
A
#
# COMPACT_ATOMS: atom_id res chain seq x y z
N MET A 1 -22.30 -29.81 4.90
CA MET A 1 -21.52 -29.07 3.89
C MET A 1 -20.65 -27.93 4.45
N TYR A 2 -21.03 -27.24 5.53
CA TYR A 2 -20.27 -26.09 6.08
C TYR A 2 -18.96 -26.42 6.85
N ALA A 3 -18.76 -27.66 7.29
CA ALA A 3 -17.60 -28.05 8.09
C ALA A 3 -16.32 -28.34 7.27
N TRP A 4 -16.46 -28.58 5.96
CA TRP A 4 -15.33 -28.87 5.07
C TRP A 4 -14.69 -27.61 4.52
N THR A 5 -15.49 -26.59 4.19
CA THR A 5 -14.99 -25.28 3.72
C THR A 5 -14.23 -24.53 4.81
N THR A 6 -14.69 -24.61 6.05
CA THR A 6 -14.04 -24.01 7.24
C THR A 6 -12.71 -24.68 7.58
N LYS A 7 -12.62 -26.02 7.54
CA LYS A 7 -11.34 -26.75 7.74
C LYS A 7 -10.32 -26.49 6.63
N MET A 8 -10.78 -26.39 5.38
CA MET A 8 -9.92 -26.02 4.25
C MET A 8 -9.41 -24.58 4.39
N LEU A 9 -10.28 -23.62 4.76
CA LEU A 9 -9.86 -22.24 5.04
C LEU A 9 -8.84 -22.16 6.17
N GLN A 10 -9.07 -22.89 7.27
CA GLN A 10 -8.16 -22.90 8.43
C GLN A 10 -6.79 -23.49 8.04
N MET A 11 -6.76 -24.58 7.26
CA MET A 11 -5.53 -25.17 6.73
C MET A 11 -4.79 -24.20 5.80
N SER A 12 -5.52 -23.46 4.95
CA SER A 12 -4.93 -22.49 4.02
C SER A 12 -4.40 -21.25 4.74
N ILE A 13 -5.12 -20.73 5.75
CA ILE A 13 -4.64 -19.66 6.62
C ILE A 13 -3.41 -20.12 7.40
N SER A 14 -3.40 -21.34 7.92
CA SER A 14 -2.21 -21.92 8.54
C SER A 14 -1.08 -22.07 7.54
N LEU A 15 -1.29 -22.57 6.31
CA LEU A 15 -0.25 -22.64 5.26
C LEU A 15 0.28 -21.27 4.87
N LEU A 16 -0.59 -20.26 4.78
CA LEU A 16 -0.19 -18.86 4.55
C LEU A 16 0.61 -18.33 5.73
N GLN A 17 0.20 -18.59 6.97
CA GLN A 17 0.96 -18.23 8.17
C GLN A 17 2.31 -18.95 8.19
N THR A 18 2.37 -20.26 7.89
CA THR A 18 3.65 -20.99 7.82
C THR A 18 4.55 -20.47 6.70
N MET A 19 3.98 -20.06 5.56
CA MET A 19 4.72 -19.43 4.45
C MET A 19 5.18 -18.01 4.79
N MET A 20 4.37 -17.22 5.51
CA MET A 20 4.68 -15.86 5.95
C MET A 20 5.62 -15.81 7.16
N ASP A 21 5.58 -16.82 8.04
CA ASP A 21 6.48 -17.02 9.18
C ASP A 21 7.86 -17.51 8.72
N SER A 22 7.92 -18.18 7.57
CA SER A 22 9.19 -18.47 6.91
C SER A 22 9.69 -17.19 6.23
N SER A 23 10.82 -16.67 6.67
CA SER A 23 11.47 -15.44 6.18
C SER A 23 11.94 -15.48 4.71
N PHE A 24 11.36 -16.35 3.87
CA PHE A 24 11.76 -16.66 2.49
C PHE A 24 10.60 -16.46 1.50
N VAL A 25 9.93 -15.31 1.56
CA VAL A 25 8.98 -14.92 0.51
C VAL A 25 9.73 -14.23 -0.63
N THR A 26 9.93 -14.95 -1.73
CA THR A 26 10.51 -14.42 -2.98
C THR A 26 9.41 -14.00 -3.97
N ASN A 27 9.78 -13.34 -5.06
CA ASN A 27 8.89 -13.04 -6.20
C ASN A 27 8.13 -14.26 -6.73
N ALA A 28 8.84 -15.39 -6.88
CA ALA A 28 8.24 -16.64 -7.30
C ALA A 28 7.27 -17.15 -6.24
N SER A 29 7.64 -17.04 -4.96
CA SER A 29 6.77 -17.42 -3.83
C SER A 29 5.48 -16.61 -3.81
N LEU A 30 5.49 -15.30 -4.08
CA LEU A 30 4.25 -14.48 -4.14
C LEU A 30 3.34 -14.87 -5.30
N SER A 31 3.91 -15.12 -6.47
CA SER A 31 3.13 -15.55 -7.64
C SER A 31 2.52 -16.95 -7.41
N SER A 32 3.30 -17.87 -6.84
CA SER A 32 2.82 -19.20 -6.44
C SER A 32 1.78 -19.12 -5.32
N LEU A 33 1.93 -18.19 -4.38
CA LEU A 33 0.99 -17.96 -3.29
C LEU A 33 -0.32 -17.38 -3.83
N LEU A 34 -0.28 -16.50 -4.83
CA LEU A 34 -1.47 -16.03 -5.55
C LEU A 34 -2.17 -17.12 -6.37
N LEU A 35 -1.41 -18.00 -7.04
CA LEU A 35 -1.97 -19.17 -7.73
C LEU A 35 -2.61 -20.14 -6.73
N ALA A 36 -1.97 -20.38 -5.58
CA ALA A 36 -2.54 -21.19 -4.50
C ALA A 36 -3.78 -20.54 -3.88
N LEU A 37 -3.83 -19.21 -3.87
CA LEU A 37 -4.96 -18.42 -3.41
C LEU A 37 -6.06 -18.26 -4.46
N GLU A 38 -5.84 -18.53 -5.74
CA GLU A 38 -6.81 -18.30 -6.82
C GLU A 38 -8.24 -18.84 -6.55
N PRO A 39 -8.42 -20.10 -6.08
CA PRO A 39 -9.75 -20.58 -5.68
C PRO A 39 -10.35 -19.85 -4.46
N PHE A 40 -9.50 -19.29 -3.60
CA PHE A 40 -9.90 -18.46 -2.46
C PHE A 40 -10.16 -17.02 -2.84
N LEU A 41 -9.46 -16.44 -3.83
CA LEU A 41 -9.72 -15.10 -4.35
C LEU A 41 -11.15 -15.00 -4.86
N MET A 42 -11.65 -16.04 -5.54
CA MET A 42 -13.07 -16.15 -5.93
C MET A 42 -14.03 -16.20 -4.74
N THR A 43 -13.63 -16.84 -3.64
CA THR A 43 -14.42 -16.87 -2.41
C THR A 43 -14.33 -15.55 -1.64
N LEU A 44 -13.20 -14.85 -1.73
CA LEU A 44 -12.97 -13.53 -1.13
C LEU A 44 -13.69 -12.43 -1.91
N THR A 45 -13.86 -12.57 -3.24
CA THR A 45 -14.61 -11.63 -4.08
C THR A 45 -16.12 -11.77 -3.95
N TYR A 46 -16.64 -12.98 -3.73
CA TYR A 46 -18.09 -13.26 -3.65
C TYR A 46 -18.62 -13.62 -2.24
N GLY A 47 -17.73 -13.85 -1.26
CA GLY A 47 -18.07 -14.29 0.10
C GLY A 47 -17.82 -13.22 1.18
N SER A 48 -18.78 -13.09 2.07
CA SER A 48 -18.90 -12.06 3.12
C SER A 48 -17.90 -12.16 4.29
N SER A 49 -17.55 -10.98 4.83
CA SER A 49 -17.21 -10.66 6.23
C SER A 49 -15.92 -11.17 6.90
N PHE A 50 -14.89 -11.56 6.16
CA PHE A 50 -13.55 -11.76 6.75
C PHE A 50 -12.65 -10.55 6.46
N SER A 51 -11.98 -10.03 7.50
CA SER A 51 -10.92 -9.03 7.32
C SER A 51 -9.81 -9.66 6.49
N LYS A 52 -9.45 -9.00 5.39
CA LYS A 52 -8.45 -9.47 4.44
C LYS A 52 -7.12 -8.82 4.81
N VAL A 53 -6.38 -9.53 5.65
CA VAL A 53 -5.08 -9.12 6.18
C VAL A 53 -3.99 -9.92 5.48
N LEU A 54 -2.99 -9.22 4.95
CA LEU A 54 -1.77 -9.81 4.39
C LEU A 54 -0.55 -9.22 5.10
N LYS A 55 0.35 -10.07 5.62
CA LYS A 55 1.55 -9.63 6.32
C LYS A 55 2.80 -10.25 5.70
N LEU A 56 3.63 -9.42 5.09
CA LEU A 56 4.90 -9.77 4.45
C LEU A 56 6.04 -9.04 5.15
N GLN A 57 6.14 -9.22 6.46
CA GLN A 57 7.16 -8.58 7.28
C GLN A 57 8.54 -9.21 7.04
N ALA A 58 9.59 -8.39 7.11
CA ALA A 58 10.99 -8.82 7.00
C ALA A 58 11.34 -9.66 5.74
N CYS A 59 10.52 -9.55 4.69
CA CYS A 59 10.73 -10.26 3.43
C CYS A 59 11.78 -9.53 2.60
N LYS A 60 13.05 -9.97 2.73
CA LYS A 60 14.24 -9.31 2.15
C LYS A 60 14.36 -9.46 0.63
N ASP A 61 13.68 -10.45 0.06
CA ASP A 61 13.73 -10.75 -1.37
C ASP A 61 12.62 -10.04 -2.17
N LEU A 62 11.83 -9.19 -1.52
CA LEU A 62 10.85 -8.36 -2.21
C LEU A 62 11.56 -7.26 -3.01
N SER A 63 11.28 -7.17 -4.30
CA SER A 63 11.56 -6.02 -5.15
C SER A 63 10.31 -5.14 -5.26
N ASP A 64 10.47 -3.92 -5.80
CA ASP A 64 9.31 -3.04 -6.00
C ASP A 64 8.25 -3.64 -6.94
N THR A 65 8.68 -4.51 -7.86
CA THR A 65 7.81 -5.27 -8.76
C THR A 65 7.13 -6.48 -8.09
N SER A 66 7.58 -6.90 -6.91
CA SER A 66 7.02 -8.07 -6.20
C SER A 66 5.58 -7.92 -5.80
N LEU A 67 5.13 -6.68 -5.63
CA LEU A 67 3.76 -6.40 -5.24
C LEU A 67 2.80 -6.33 -6.44
N GLU A 68 3.31 -6.24 -7.67
CA GLU A 68 2.47 -6.20 -8.88
C GLU A 68 1.42 -7.31 -8.89
N PRO A 69 1.76 -8.59 -8.63
CA PRO A 69 0.77 -9.66 -8.66
C PRO A 69 -0.39 -9.49 -7.65
N LEU A 70 -0.19 -8.72 -6.56
CA LEU A 70 -1.23 -8.48 -5.55
C LEU A 70 -2.34 -7.57 -6.06
N TYR A 71 -2.00 -6.62 -6.93
CA TYR A 71 -2.94 -5.61 -7.41
C TYR A 71 -3.25 -5.71 -8.91
N ARG A 72 -2.31 -6.23 -9.71
CA ARG A 72 -2.50 -6.46 -11.14
C ARG A 72 -3.47 -7.61 -11.34
N LYS A 73 -4.33 -7.49 -12.37
CA LYS A 73 -5.44 -8.42 -12.65
C LYS A 73 -6.50 -8.52 -11.54
N GLY A 74 -6.52 -7.59 -10.57
CA GLY A 74 -7.53 -7.55 -9.52
C GLY A 74 -7.47 -8.77 -8.61
N ALA A 75 -6.27 -9.22 -8.24
CA ALA A 75 -6.11 -10.39 -7.39
C ALA A 75 -6.65 -10.16 -5.97
N LEU A 76 -6.32 -9.03 -5.33
CA LEU A 76 -6.76 -8.71 -3.97
C LEU A 76 -7.52 -7.37 -3.89
N PRO A 77 -8.67 -7.22 -4.59
CA PRO A 77 -9.39 -5.94 -4.68
C PRO A 77 -10.06 -5.54 -3.35
N LEU A 78 -10.21 -6.51 -2.45
CA LEU A 78 -10.87 -6.35 -1.15
C LEU A 78 -9.87 -6.39 0.02
N LEU A 79 -8.55 -6.33 -0.25
CA LEU A 79 -7.53 -6.29 0.79
C LEU A 79 -7.77 -5.09 1.72
N GLN A 80 -7.82 -5.32 3.02
CA GLN A 80 -8.10 -4.28 4.02
C GLN A 80 -6.85 -3.90 4.81
N GLU A 81 -5.99 -4.86 5.11
CA GLU A 81 -4.77 -4.61 5.87
C GLU A 81 -3.57 -5.22 5.17
N LEU A 82 -2.50 -4.42 5.05
CA LEU A 82 -1.25 -4.85 4.48
C LEU A 82 -0.09 -4.42 5.38
N ASP A 83 0.77 -5.36 5.73
CA ASP A 83 1.97 -5.12 6.50
C ASP A 83 3.20 -5.55 5.70
N LEU A 84 4.07 -4.59 5.37
CA LEU A 84 5.31 -4.78 4.61
C LEU A 84 6.53 -4.36 5.45
N SER A 85 6.37 -4.30 6.78
CA SER A 85 7.40 -3.76 7.67
C SER A 85 8.73 -4.49 7.52
N TYR A 86 9.83 -3.76 7.63
CA TYR A 86 11.21 -4.24 7.51
C TYR A 86 11.56 -4.86 6.14
N GLY A 87 10.73 -4.61 5.12
CA GLY A 87 11.02 -4.95 3.73
C GLY A 87 11.97 -3.94 3.06
N PRO A 88 12.66 -4.33 1.97
CA PRO A 88 13.56 -3.48 1.20
C PRO A 88 12.84 -2.55 0.20
N LEU A 89 11.51 -2.41 0.31
CA LEU A 89 10.66 -1.72 -0.66
C LEU A 89 10.85 -0.21 -0.66
N CYS A 90 10.63 0.43 -1.81
CA CYS A 90 10.56 1.88 -1.94
C CYS A 90 9.14 2.39 -2.27
N GLN A 91 9.00 3.71 -2.44
CA GLN A 91 7.71 4.36 -2.72
C GLN A 91 7.03 3.81 -3.98
N SER A 92 7.80 3.53 -5.04
CA SER A 92 7.23 3.06 -6.32
C SER A 92 6.48 1.74 -6.18
N ALA A 93 6.89 0.88 -5.23
CA ALA A 93 6.25 -0.39 -4.95
C ALA A 93 4.81 -0.24 -4.43
N ILE A 94 4.55 0.82 -3.66
CA ILE A 94 3.27 1.04 -3.01
C ILE A 94 2.32 1.91 -3.84
N ASP A 95 2.82 2.64 -4.84
CA ASP A 95 1.99 3.51 -5.68
C ASP A 95 0.95 2.71 -6.48
N GLY A 96 1.38 1.62 -7.12
CA GLY A 96 0.48 0.72 -7.86
C GLY A 96 -0.52 0.02 -6.93
N LEU A 97 -0.06 -0.37 -5.74
CA LEU A 97 -0.91 -1.01 -4.74
C LEU A 97 -2.00 -0.08 -4.24
N LEU A 98 -1.65 1.15 -3.86
CA LEU A 98 -2.60 2.14 -3.36
C LEU A 98 -3.55 2.66 -4.46
N ALA A 99 -3.15 2.59 -5.73
CA ALA A 99 -4.03 2.93 -6.86
C ALA A 99 -5.11 1.87 -7.10
N CYS A 100 -4.81 0.60 -6.83
CA CYS A 100 -5.68 -0.53 -7.19
C CYS A 100 -6.43 -1.14 -5.99
N CYS A 101 -5.85 -1.15 -4.79
CA CYS A 101 -6.47 -1.69 -3.58
C CYS A 101 -7.35 -0.63 -2.90
N THR A 102 -8.53 -0.37 -3.47
CA THR A 102 -9.46 0.69 -3.02
C THR A 102 -10.07 0.45 -1.63
N HIS A 103 -10.07 -0.81 -1.17
CA HIS A 103 -10.57 -1.21 0.14
C HIS A 103 -9.50 -1.23 1.25
N LEU A 104 -8.26 -0.88 0.93
CA LEU A 104 -7.18 -0.88 1.90
C LEU A 104 -7.44 0.19 2.96
N THR A 105 -7.55 -0.23 4.22
CA THR A 105 -7.79 0.63 5.38
C THR A 105 -6.54 0.79 6.24
N HIS A 106 -5.66 -0.21 6.29
CA HIS A 106 -4.43 -0.19 7.07
C HIS A 106 -3.23 -0.56 6.23
N LEU A 107 -2.18 0.26 6.27
CA LEU A 107 -0.89 0.00 5.65
C LEU A 107 0.24 0.23 6.65
N SER A 108 1.10 -0.77 6.83
CA SER A 108 2.31 -0.68 7.64
C SER A 108 3.56 -0.85 6.79
N LEU A 109 4.45 0.14 6.85
CA LEU A 109 5.74 0.22 6.14
C LEU A 109 6.88 0.45 7.13
N ASN A 110 6.70 0.07 8.40
CA ASN A 110 7.64 0.38 9.47
C ASN A 110 9.03 -0.20 9.17
N GLY A 111 10.09 0.56 9.41
CA GLY A 111 11.46 0.10 9.22
C GLY A 111 11.83 -0.22 7.77
N CYS A 112 11.02 0.17 6.78
CA CYS A 112 11.39 0.05 5.36
C CYS A 112 12.56 0.99 5.05
N VAL A 113 13.76 0.44 4.96
CA VAL A 113 15.01 1.20 4.81
C VAL A 113 15.15 1.94 3.48
N ASN A 114 14.39 1.53 2.46
CA ASN A 114 14.37 2.14 1.14
C ASN A 114 13.11 2.96 0.88
N MET A 115 12.25 3.16 1.89
CA MET A 115 11.11 4.05 1.78
C MET A 115 11.60 5.50 1.74
N HIS A 116 11.50 6.10 0.56
CA HIS A 116 11.80 7.52 0.34
C HIS A 116 10.53 8.34 0.62
N ASP A 117 10.51 9.58 0.16
CA ASP A 117 9.41 10.52 0.36
C ASP A 117 8.05 9.91 -0.02
N LEU A 118 7.02 10.22 0.77
CA LEU A 118 5.66 9.81 0.47
C LEU A 118 5.00 10.93 -0.32
N ASN A 119 5.00 10.84 -1.65
CA ASN A 119 4.40 11.85 -2.51
C ASN A 119 3.19 11.29 -3.25
N TRP A 120 2.00 11.55 -2.73
CA TRP A 120 0.73 11.15 -3.35
C TRP A 120 0.13 12.24 -4.26
N GLY A 121 0.86 13.34 -4.48
CA GLY A 121 0.47 14.42 -5.38
C GLY A 121 0.88 14.22 -6.84
N SER A 122 1.82 13.32 -7.12
CA SER A 122 2.38 13.19 -8.47
C SER A 122 1.56 12.32 -9.43
N ASN A 123 0.61 11.51 -8.95
CA ASN A 123 -0.13 10.54 -9.78
C ASN A 123 -1.52 10.99 -10.21
N ALA A 124 -1.95 12.23 -9.92
CA ALA A 124 -3.24 12.71 -10.42
C ALA A 124 -3.26 13.01 -11.93
N SER A 125 -2.16 12.79 -12.66
CA SER A 125 -2.04 13.20 -14.07
C SER A 125 -1.56 12.12 -15.05
N GLN A 126 -1.41 10.85 -14.66
CA GLN A 126 -1.08 9.79 -15.62
C GLN A 126 -1.75 8.47 -15.21
N PRO A 127 -2.84 8.05 -15.87
CA PRO A 127 -3.20 6.64 -15.92
C PRO A 127 -2.02 5.86 -16.48
N PHE A 128 -1.90 4.61 -16.06
CA PHE A 128 -0.96 3.61 -16.58
C PHE A 128 -1.28 3.30 -18.06
N GLU A 129 -1.09 4.26 -18.95
CA GLU A 129 -1.03 4.08 -20.39
C GLU A 129 0.12 4.91 -20.95
N SER A 130 0.99 4.20 -21.68
CA SER A 130 1.98 4.76 -22.60
C SER A 130 3.22 5.43 -21.99
N MET A 131 4.20 4.58 -21.68
CA MET A 131 5.60 4.88 -21.97
C MET A 131 5.76 5.10 -23.49
N ARG A 132 5.44 6.31 -23.96
CA ARG A 132 5.95 6.86 -25.23
C ARG A 132 6.26 8.34 -25.04
N ALA A 133 7.51 8.65 -25.37
CA ALA A 133 8.17 9.94 -25.29
C ALA A 133 7.28 11.16 -25.65
N ARG A 134 7.44 12.25 -24.88
CA ARG A 134 7.97 13.54 -25.38
C ARG A 134 8.10 14.62 -24.29
N ASP A 135 9.30 15.17 -24.22
CA ASP A 135 9.71 16.59 -24.20
C ASP A 135 9.04 17.61 -23.26
N SER A 136 9.90 18.09 -22.35
CA SER A 136 10.06 19.43 -21.77
C SER A 136 8.95 20.51 -21.89
N SER A 137 8.72 21.13 -20.72
CA SER A 137 8.50 22.58 -20.44
C SER A 137 7.11 23.04 -19.96
N SER A 138 7.14 23.98 -18.98
CA SER A 138 6.07 24.65 -18.21
C SER A 138 5.43 23.80 -17.08
N LEU A 139 5.58 24.06 -15.78
CA LEU A 139 5.39 25.26 -14.92
C LEU A 139 3.98 25.88 -14.99
N PHE A 140 3.22 25.60 -13.93
CA PHE A 140 2.06 26.30 -13.34
C PHE A 140 0.66 26.18 -13.97
N CYS A 141 -0.27 25.73 -13.09
CA CYS A 141 -1.63 26.23 -12.88
C CYS A 141 -2.57 26.31 -14.09
N HIS A 142 -3.24 25.21 -14.41
CA HIS A 142 -4.63 25.30 -14.86
C HIS A 142 -5.42 24.08 -14.33
N GLU A 143 -6.18 24.32 -13.26
CA GLU A 143 -7.11 23.35 -12.69
C GLU A 143 -8.23 23.08 -13.70
N ASN A 144 -8.13 21.96 -14.43
CA ASN A 144 -9.26 21.45 -15.18
C ASN A 144 -10.12 20.58 -14.25
N LYS A 145 -11.24 21.13 -13.77
CA LYS A 145 -12.20 20.46 -12.86
C LYS A 145 -12.75 19.12 -13.39
N GLN A 146 -12.48 18.76 -14.64
CA GLN A 146 -12.96 17.52 -15.28
C GLN A 146 -12.10 16.29 -15.00
N ASP A 147 -10.85 16.42 -14.53
CA ASP A 147 -9.99 15.26 -14.21
C ASP A 147 -10.16 14.70 -12.79
N LEU A 148 -10.94 15.38 -11.94
CA LEU A 148 -11.26 14.97 -10.57
C LEU A 148 -12.13 13.69 -10.47
N ILE A 149 -12.61 13.16 -11.60
CA ILE A 149 -13.65 12.12 -11.66
C ILE A 149 -13.08 10.69 -11.83
N LYS A 150 -11.79 10.51 -12.17
CA LYS A 150 -11.29 9.18 -12.59
C LYS A 150 -10.80 8.24 -11.48
N HIS A 151 -10.53 8.73 -10.27
CA HIS A 151 -9.98 7.88 -9.21
C HIS A 151 -10.93 7.77 -8.01
N PRO A 152 -11.25 6.55 -7.55
CA PRO A 152 -12.10 6.35 -6.38
C PRO A 152 -11.41 6.88 -5.11
N ASN A 153 -12.22 7.19 -4.10
CA ASN A 153 -11.69 7.54 -2.78
C ASN A 153 -10.86 6.39 -2.22
N ARG A 154 -9.74 6.71 -1.60
CA ARG A 154 -8.95 5.74 -0.85
C ARG A 154 -9.60 5.57 0.52
N LEU A 155 -9.93 4.33 0.88
CA LEU A 155 -10.47 4.00 2.20
C LEU A 155 -9.38 3.88 3.28
N LEU A 156 -8.15 4.29 2.97
CA LEU A 156 -7.02 4.23 3.88
C LEU A 156 -7.29 5.09 5.11
N GLN A 157 -7.27 4.46 6.28
CA GLN A 157 -7.50 5.05 7.58
C GLN A 157 -6.21 5.18 8.37
N ASN A 158 -5.33 4.18 8.28
CA ASN A 158 -4.12 4.08 9.09
C ASN A 158 -2.89 3.87 8.21
N LEU A 159 -1.93 4.78 8.29
CA LEU A 159 -0.63 4.67 7.65
C LEU A 159 0.49 4.72 8.69
N ASN A 160 1.28 3.65 8.76
CA ASN A 160 2.45 3.58 9.63
C ASN A 160 3.74 3.53 8.79
N CYS A 161 4.68 4.42 9.10
CA CYS A 161 6.02 4.50 8.51
C CYS A 161 7.06 4.76 9.61
N VAL A 162 6.92 4.06 10.74
CA VAL A 162 7.76 4.22 11.92
C VAL A 162 9.18 3.76 11.62
N GLY A 163 10.17 4.57 11.98
CA GLY A 163 11.58 4.21 11.86
C GLY A 163 12.06 4.08 10.42
N CYS A 164 11.37 4.69 9.45
CA CYS A 164 11.82 4.75 8.07
C CYS A 164 12.87 5.86 7.92
N PRO A 165 14.16 5.53 7.70
CA PRO A 165 15.25 6.50 7.80
C PRO A 165 15.37 7.40 6.56
N LYS A 166 14.82 7.01 5.41
CA LYS A 166 14.96 7.76 4.15
C LYS A 166 13.78 8.66 3.81
N ILE A 167 12.72 8.66 4.62
CA ILE A 167 11.59 9.60 4.44
C ILE A 167 12.06 11.00 4.85
N ARG A 168 12.10 11.92 3.89
CA ARG A 168 12.41 13.34 4.12
C ARG A 168 11.18 14.21 3.93
N LYS A 169 10.27 13.83 3.06
CA LYS A 169 9.06 14.58 2.75
C LYS A 169 7.83 13.67 2.74
N VAL A 170 6.74 14.16 3.31
CA VAL A 170 5.42 13.54 3.21
C VAL A 170 4.47 14.59 2.62
N LEU A 171 3.94 14.32 1.44
CA LEU A 171 3.02 15.17 0.69
C LEU A 171 1.75 14.37 0.36
N ILE A 172 0.66 14.68 1.05
CA ILE A 172 -0.67 14.10 0.84
C ILE A 172 -1.65 15.23 0.50
N PRO A 173 -1.73 15.68 -0.77
CA PRO A 173 -2.60 16.77 -1.15
C PRO A 173 -4.06 16.32 -1.20
N PHE A 174 -4.99 17.28 -1.24
CA PHE A 174 -6.43 16.99 -1.26
C PHE A 174 -6.84 16.07 -2.42
N MET A 175 -6.20 16.25 -3.58
CA MET A 175 -6.36 15.44 -4.79
C MET A 175 -5.90 13.98 -4.65
N ALA A 176 -5.16 13.62 -3.60
CA ALA A 176 -4.84 12.22 -3.29
C ALA A 176 -6.05 11.42 -2.75
N ARG A 177 -7.15 12.10 -2.41
CA ARG A 177 -8.43 11.49 -1.96
C ARG A 177 -8.32 10.54 -0.77
N CYS A 178 -7.32 10.75 0.10
CA CYS A 178 -7.16 10.08 1.39
C CYS A 178 -8.05 10.72 2.45
N PHE A 179 -9.35 10.83 2.17
CA PHE A 179 -10.31 11.53 3.03
C PHE A 179 -10.62 10.79 4.33
N HIS A 180 -10.37 9.48 4.36
CA HIS A 180 -10.61 8.63 5.53
C HIS A 180 -9.38 8.46 6.42
N LEU A 181 -8.22 9.02 6.03
CA LEU A 181 -6.99 8.86 6.78
C LEU A 181 -7.14 9.56 8.14
N SER A 182 -7.19 8.76 9.20
CA SER A 182 -7.36 9.21 10.58
C SER A 182 -6.07 9.13 11.39
N LEU A 183 -5.16 8.23 11.01
CA LEU A 183 -3.88 8.03 11.68
C LEU A 183 -2.73 8.03 10.67
N LEU A 184 -1.74 8.89 10.91
CA LEU A 184 -0.45 8.90 10.25
C LEU A 184 0.66 8.84 11.30
N ASN A 185 1.50 7.80 11.24
CA ASN A 185 2.59 7.61 12.18
C ASN A 185 3.95 7.59 11.48
N LEU A 186 4.76 8.61 11.77
CA LEU A 186 6.12 8.84 11.26
C LEU A 186 7.14 8.90 12.42
N SER A 187 6.80 8.29 13.56
CA SER A 187 7.72 8.29 14.70
C SER A 187 9.06 7.63 14.33
N LEU A 188 10.16 8.10 14.91
CA LEU A 188 11.54 7.64 14.61
C LEU A 188 12.02 7.90 13.16
N SER A 189 11.29 8.67 12.34
CA SER A 189 11.78 9.13 11.03
C SER A 189 12.78 10.28 11.21
N SER A 190 14.06 9.93 11.39
CA SER A 190 15.13 10.85 11.78
C SER A 190 15.59 11.83 10.71
N ASN A 191 15.10 11.73 9.46
CA ASN A 191 15.49 12.61 8.36
C ASN A 191 14.31 13.44 7.81
N LEU A 192 13.19 13.47 8.51
CA LEU A 192 11.95 14.12 8.09
C LEU A 192 12.10 15.65 8.10
N LYS A 193 11.97 16.27 6.94
CA LYS A 193 12.10 17.72 6.73
C LYS A 193 10.76 18.43 6.52
N GLU A 194 9.82 17.76 5.86
CA GLU A 194 8.56 18.37 5.44
C GLU A 194 7.40 17.40 5.57
N VAL A 195 6.28 17.89 6.12
CA VAL A 195 4.99 17.18 6.15
C VAL A 195 3.92 18.16 5.73
N ASP A 196 3.36 17.94 4.54
CA ASP A 196 2.24 18.69 3.97
C ASP A 196 1.10 17.71 3.68
N ILE A 197 -0.02 17.87 4.40
CA ILE A 197 -1.14 16.94 4.38
C ILE A 197 -2.47 17.68 4.37
N SER A 198 -3.36 17.26 3.49
CA SER A 198 -4.72 17.81 3.30
C SER A 198 -5.81 16.77 3.64
N CYS A 199 -5.56 15.94 4.66
CA CYS A 199 -6.46 14.87 5.10
C CYS A 199 -7.50 15.40 6.10
N VAL A 200 -8.76 15.52 5.66
CA VAL A 200 -9.85 16.11 6.46
C VAL A 200 -10.24 15.32 7.71
N SER A 201 -10.00 14.00 7.73
CA SER A 201 -10.35 13.14 8.87
C SER A 201 -9.17 12.81 9.78
N LEU A 202 -8.02 13.47 9.61
CA LEU A 202 -6.81 13.15 10.36
C LEU A 202 -6.97 13.53 11.84
N CYS A 203 -7.03 12.52 12.70
CA CYS A 203 -7.15 12.68 14.16
C CYS A 203 -5.80 12.56 14.86
N PHE A 204 -4.88 11.77 14.31
CA PHE A 204 -3.60 11.46 14.95
C PHE A 204 -2.45 11.55 13.97
N LEU A 205 -1.57 12.52 14.20
CA LEU A 205 -0.28 12.66 13.53
C LEU A 205 0.84 12.43 14.56
N ASN A 206 1.55 11.31 14.43
CA ASN A 206 2.63 10.96 15.35
C ASN A 206 3.99 11.23 14.73
N LEU A 207 4.69 12.25 15.24
CA LEU A 207 6.03 12.66 14.84
C LEU A 207 7.06 12.46 15.96
N ARG A 208 6.77 11.65 16.98
CA ARG A 208 7.70 11.48 18.12
C ARG A 208 9.06 10.99 17.63
N TYR A 209 10.12 11.67 18.07
CA TYR A 209 11.50 11.38 17.66
C TYR A 209 11.75 11.50 16.15
N ALA A 210 10.85 12.14 15.40
CA ALA A 210 11.18 12.63 14.06
C ALA A 210 12.09 13.87 14.22
N SER A 211 13.14 13.96 13.41
CA SER A 211 14.10 15.06 13.49
C SER A 211 13.98 15.93 12.24
N PHE A 212 13.67 17.21 12.45
CA PHE A 212 13.68 18.25 11.42
C PHE A 212 15.07 18.88 11.37
N SER A 213 15.96 18.31 10.54
CA SER A 213 17.33 18.80 10.33
C SER A 213 17.56 19.39 8.94
#